data_AF-A0A940SPP8-F1
#
_entry.id   AF-A0A940SPP8-F1
#
_cell.length_a   1.000
_cell.length_b   1.000
_cell.length_c   1.000
_cell.angle_alpha   90.00
_cell.angle_beta   90.00
_cell.angle_gamma   90.00
#
_symmetry.space_group_name_H-M   'P 1'
#
loop_
_entity.id
_entity.type
_entity.pdbx_description
1 polymer ?
#
loop_
_entity_poly.entity_id
_entity_poly.type
_entity_poly.pdbx_seq_one_letter_code
_entity_poly.pdbx_strand_id
1 'polypeptide(L)'
;IPDEAELQENCSKAAALAERLSEEQRRTQLVMQRAERELASKKAAAAEAGTAWERSRTLTCDLAGKYEAALAGSDFPDEVAFLSALRSPEQMMLLRSRLLTYRDRLQQLSGQLESYRSQCTITEPLPVEALQQEIAALRKEKAAADAAYQAAARSLQGNQKALRTLVPLTEQRKVLSEYEAEARDLYRTVSGQQTGQMKLSFEAYVQQFYFRRVADAANQRLCFLTNDNYALRCRTEGGSLRGQTGLDLEVYDSTTGAWREVSTLSGGESFLASLALALGLSDVVQQQSGGITLDAMFIDEGFGSLDEQALRQAIRMLSRLADGSRLIGVISHVTELKDAIPAQIRITKDSSGSRITVIA
;
A
#
# COMPACT_ATOMS: atom_id res chain seq x y z
N ILE A 1 66.86 -157.54 99.06
CA ILE A 1 68.11 -156.98 99.63
C ILE A 1 68.98 -156.51 98.47
N PRO A 2 69.28 -155.22 98.29
CA PRO A 2 68.34 -154.08 98.20
C PRO A 2 67.39 -154.27 96.99
N ASP A 3 66.22 -153.62 97.02
CA ASP A 3 65.10 -153.93 96.12
C ASP A 3 65.33 -153.44 94.68
N GLU A 4 65.24 -154.37 93.75
CA GLU A 4 65.25 -154.21 92.28
C GLU A 4 64.20 -153.19 91.78
N ALA A 5 63.22 -152.86 92.63
CA ALA A 5 62.21 -151.82 92.42
C ALA A 5 62.77 -150.39 92.43
N GLU A 6 63.79 -150.06 93.23
CA GLU A 6 64.37 -148.69 93.27
C GLU A 6 65.22 -148.37 92.02
N LEU A 7 65.82 -149.39 91.41
CA LEU A 7 66.62 -149.22 90.18
C LEU A 7 65.73 -148.99 88.95
N GLN A 8 64.58 -149.66 88.85
CA GLN A 8 63.59 -149.41 87.79
C GLN A 8 62.90 -148.04 87.95
N GLU A 9 62.67 -147.58 89.18
CA GLU A 9 62.09 -146.25 89.43
C GLU A 9 63.07 -145.12 89.09
N ASN A 10 64.36 -145.28 89.36
CA ASN A 10 65.38 -144.28 89.02
C ASN A 10 65.64 -144.17 87.51
N CYS A 11 65.63 -145.29 86.76
CA CYS A 11 65.77 -145.26 85.30
C CYS A 11 64.58 -144.58 84.59
N SER A 12 63.36 -144.77 85.08
CA SER A 12 62.17 -144.11 84.50
C SER A 12 62.13 -142.60 84.82
N LYS A 13 62.57 -142.18 86.01
CA LYS A 13 62.70 -140.75 86.37
C LYS A 13 63.77 -140.04 85.52
N ALA A 14 64.90 -140.70 85.23
CA ALA A 14 65.96 -140.13 84.39
C ALA A 14 65.54 -139.97 82.92
N ALA A 15 64.80 -140.94 82.36
CA ALA A 15 64.28 -140.86 80.99
C ALA A 15 63.25 -139.72 80.84
N ALA A 16 62.33 -139.56 81.80
CA ALA A 16 61.35 -138.48 81.80
C ALA A 16 61.98 -137.08 81.94
N LEU A 17 63.10 -136.97 82.65
CA LEU A 17 63.84 -135.71 82.81
C LEU A 17 64.58 -135.32 81.52
N ALA A 18 65.16 -136.29 80.81
CA ALA A 18 65.83 -136.06 79.52
C ALA A 18 64.84 -135.62 78.43
N GLU A 19 63.64 -136.23 78.38
CA GLU A 19 62.58 -135.84 77.44
C GLU A 19 62.12 -134.40 77.69
N ARG A 20 61.83 -134.04 78.95
CA ARG A 20 61.44 -132.66 79.32
C ARG A 20 62.50 -131.61 78.96
N LEU A 21 63.78 -131.93 79.17
CA LEU A 21 64.88 -131.03 78.83
C LEU A 21 65.00 -130.80 77.32
N SER A 22 64.82 -131.85 76.51
CA SER A 22 64.83 -131.73 75.05
C SER A 22 63.64 -130.92 74.52
N GLU A 23 62.46 -131.03 75.16
CA GLU A 23 61.27 -130.26 74.81
C GLU A 23 61.40 -128.78 75.18
N GLU A 24 61.99 -128.46 76.34
CA GLU A 24 62.28 -127.07 76.71
C GLU A 24 63.35 -126.42 75.82
N GLN A 25 64.39 -127.15 75.43
CA GLN A 25 65.39 -126.67 74.46
C GLN A 25 64.75 -126.39 73.09
N ARG A 26 63.86 -127.26 72.61
CA ARG A 26 63.16 -127.04 71.33
C ARG A 26 62.18 -125.86 71.40
N ARG A 27 61.50 -125.68 72.54
CA ARG A 27 60.61 -124.51 72.77
C ARG A 27 61.39 -123.20 72.79
N THR A 28 62.51 -123.14 73.51
CA THR A 28 63.33 -121.92 73.59
C THR A 28 63.94 -121.55 72.24
N GLN A 29 64.39 -122.52 71.46
CA GLN A 29 64.94 -122.27 70.11
C GLN A 29 63.90 -121.74 69.12
N LEU A 30 62.65 -122.23 69.20
CA LEU A 30 61.53 -121.73 68.40
C LEU A 30 61.13 -120.29 68.78
N VAL A 31 61.18 -119.94 70.07
CA VAL A 31 60.89 -118.57 70.53
C VAL A 31 61.98 -117.61 70.06
N MET A 32 63.26 -118.01 70.11
CA MET A 32 64.36 -117.18 69.61
C MET A 32 64.24 -116.91 68.10
N GLN A 33 63.96 -117.93 67.29
CA GLN A 33 63.76 -117.75 65.85
C GLN A 33 62.56 -116.84 65.51
N ARG A 34 61.49 -116.88 66.31
CA ARG A 34 60.35 -115.97 66.14
C ARG A 34 60.73 -114.51 66.46
N ALA A 35 61.43 -114.29 67.56
CA ALA A 35 61.88 -112.96 67.97
C ALA A 35 62.85 -112.33 66.96
N GLU A 36 63.78 -113.11 66.40
CA GLU A 36 64.70 -112.64 65.37
C GLU A 36 63.98 -112.24 64.07
N ARG A 37 62.97 -113.03 63.65
CA ARG A 37 62.14 -112.70 62.48
C ARG A 37 61.31 -111.43 62.69
N GLU A 38 60.74 -111.23 63.87
CA GLU A 38 60.01 -110.00 64.19
C GLU A 38 60.92 -108.76 64.25
N LEU A 39 62.13 -108.89 64.79
CA LEU A 39 63.09 -107.79 64.80
C LEU A 39 63.51 -107.42 63.36
N ALA A 40 63.74 -108.42 62.50
CA ALA A 40 64.08 -108.20 61.10
C ALA A 40 62.94 -107.53 60.33
N SER A 41 61.68 -107.93 60.55
CA SER A 41 60.52 -107.32 59.88
C SER A 41 60.30 -105.87 60.32
N LYS A 42 60.43 -105.57 61.62
CA LYS A 42 60.29 -104.19 62.12
C LYS A 42 61.43 -103.27 61.65
N LYS A 43 62.66 -103.77 61.53
CA LYS A 43 63.78 -103.01 60.95
C LYS A 43 63.57 -102.70 59.46
N ALA A 44 63.06 -103.67 58.69
CA ALA A 44 62.73 -103.46 57.28
C ALA A 44 61.63 -102.41 57.10
N ALA A 45 60.55 -102.48 57.89
CA ALA A 45 59.47 -101.50 57.84
C ALA A 45 59.92 -100.06 58.19
N ALA A 46 60.82 -99.91 59.18
CA ALA A 46 61.39 -98.60 59.54
C ALA A 46 62.27 -98.02 58.43
N ALA A 47 63.06 -98.86 57.75
CA ALA A 47 63.90 -98.43 56.62
C ALA A 47 63.03 -97.99 55.43
N GLU A 48 61.98 -98.73 55.09
CA GLU A 48 61.04 -98.36 54.02
C GLU A 48 60.36 -97.02 54.30
N ALA A 49 59.85 -96.82 55.53
CA ALA A 49 59.23 -95.56 55.93
C ALA A 49 60.20 -94.36 55.86
N GLY A 50 61.47 -94.56 56.23
CA GLY A 50 62.51 -93.53 56.09
C GLY A 50 62.74 -93.12 54.65
N THR A 51 62.89 -94.10 53.75
CA THR A 51 63.06 -93.81 52.30
C THR A 51 61.83 -93.15 51.67
N ALA A 52 60.63 -93.48 52.12
CA ALA A 52 59.39 -92.86 51.64
C ALA A 52 59.30 -91.38 52.05
N TRP A 53 59.67 -91.06 53.29
CA TRP A 53 59.70 -89.70 53.80
C TRP A 53 60.72 -88.82 53.05
N GLU A 54 61.94 -89.35 52.84
CA GLU A 54 62.97 -88.65 52.07
C GLU A 54 62.53 -88.36 50.63
N ARG A 55 61.91 -89.34 49.95
CA ARG A 55 61.36 -89.17 48.60
C ARG A 55 60.28 -88.10 48.52
N SER A 56 59.35 -88.07 49.49
CA SER A 56 58.31 -87.03 49.52
C SER A 56 58.93 -85.66 49.73
N ARG A 57 59.96 -85.56 50.59
CA ARG A 57 60.66 -84.30 50.87
C ARG A 57 61.40 -83.78 49.65
N THR A 58 62.12 -84.64 48.93
CA THR A 58 62.81 -84.25 47.70
C THR A 58 61.82 -83.81 46.62
N LEU A 59 60.69 -84.52 46.44
CA LEU A 59 59.66 -84.13 45.48
C LEU A 59 59.04 -82.76 45.79
N THR A 60 58.78 -82.47 47.06
CA THR A 60 58.25 -81.14 47.45
C THR A 60 59.28 -80.03 47.22
N CYS A 61 60.56 -80.28 47.49
CA CYS A 61 61.63 -79.31 47.19
C CYS A 61 61.81 -79.13 45.68
N ASP A 62 61.76 -80.20 44.89
CA ASP A 62 61.88 -80.14 43.43
C ASP A 62 60.69 -79.41 42.79
N LEU A 63 59.46 -79.62 43.28
CA LEU A 63 58.28 -78.93 42.79
C LEU A 63 58.29 -77.44 43.18
N ALA A 64 58.70 -77.11 44.40
CA ALA A 64 58.90 -75.73 44.82
C ALA A 64 59.96 -75.03 43.97
N GLY A 65 61.10 -75.69 43.72
CA GLY A 65 62.16 -75.16 42.86
C GLY A 65 61.72 -74.99 41.40
N LYS A 66 60.91 -75.92 40.86
CA LYS A 66 60.33 -75.78 39.51
C LYS A 66 59.34 -74.62 39.43
N TYR A 67 58.55 -74.39 40.48
CA TYR A 67 57.61 -73.29 40.54
C TYR A 67 58.34 -71.93 40.61
N GLU A 68 59.35 -71.82 41.47
CA GLU A 68 60.19 -70.62 41.57
C GLU A 68 60.95 -70.34 40.26
N ALA A 69 61.52 -71.38 39.62
CA ALA A 69 62.18 -71.23 38.33
C ALA A 69 61.21 -70.82 37.21
N ALA A 70 59.98 -71.34 37.21
CA ALA A 70 58.95 -70.95 36.26
C ALA A 70 58.45 -69.52 36.49
N LEU A 71 58.37 -69.08 37.75
CA LEU A 71 58.05 -67.70 38.10
C LEU A 71 59.15 -66.73 37.63
N ALA A 72 60.41 -67.05 37.93
CA ALA A 72 61.57 -66.25 37.50
C ALA A 72 61.76 -66.18 35.98
N GLY A 73 61.31 -67.21 35.25
CA GLY A 73 61.31 -67.24 33.79
C GLY A 73 60.11 -66.54 33.14
N SER A 74 59.14 -66.05 33.93
CA SER A 74 57.98 -65.33 33.44
C SER A 74 58.18 -63.83 33.48
N ASP A 75 57.43 -63.07 32.69
CA ASP A 75 57.45 -61.60 32.70
C ASP A 75 56.78 -61.00 33.97
N PHE A 76 56.44 -61.83 34.97
CA PHE A 76 55.83 -61.38 36.21
C PHE A 76 56.90 -61.15 37.28
N PRO A 77 56.94 -59.96 37.91
CA PRO A 77 57.96 -59.63 38.89
C PRO A 77 57.82 -60.41 40.20
N ASP A 78 56.59 -60.76 40.60
CA ASP A 78 56.28 -61.43 41.88
C ASP A 78 55.14 -62.45 41.73
N GLU A 79 55.03 -63.38 42.67
CA GLU A 79 53.93 -64.35 42.74
C GLU A 79 52.54 -63.68 42.82
N VAL A 80 52.46 -62.54 43.51
CA VAL A 80 51.23 -61.73 43.58
C VAL A 80 50.85 -61.16 42.21
N ALA A 81 51.83 -60.79 41.38
CA ALA A 81 51.59 -60.31 40.02
C ALA A 81 51.12 -61.45 39.10
N PHE A 82 51.69 -62.65 39.24
CA PHE A 82 51.24 -63.83 38.50
C PHE A 82 49.80 -64.23 38.88
N LEU A 83 49.50 -64.35 40.17
CA LEU A 83 48.16 -64.73 40.65
C LEU A 83 47.10 -63.66 40.32
N SER A 84 47.45 -62.37 40.36
CA SER A 84 46.53 -61.29 39.96
C SER A 84 46.34 -61.18 38.44
N ALA A 85 47.29 -61.66 37.65
CA ALA A 85 47.17 -61.80 36.20
C ALA A 85 46.49 -63.10 35.77
N LEU A 86 46.28 -64.05 36.68
CA LEU A 86 45.53 -65.27 36.42
C LEU A 86 44.09 -64.89 36.06
N ARG A 87 43.77 -64.97 34.76
CA ARG A 87 42.42 -64.72 34.24
C ARG A 87 41.69 -66.04 34.12
N SER A 88 40.38 -66.02 34.36
CA SER A 88 39.56 -67.20 34.10
C SER A 88 39.59 -67.55 32.60
N PRO A 89 39.38 -68.84 32.24
CA PRO A 89 39.30 -69.25 30.84
C PRO A 89 38.27 -68.43 30.04
N GLU A 90 37.18 -68.02 30.67
CA GLU A 90 36.12 -67.18 30.10
C GLU A 90 36.62 -65.76 29.76
N GLN A 91 37.37 -65.13 30.67
CA GLN A 91 37.95 -63.80 30.44
C GLN A 91 38.98 -63.82 29.32
N MET A 92 39.79 -64.88 29.24
CA MET A 92 40.73 -65.08 28.13
C MET A 92 39.99 -65.26 26.79
N MET A 93 38.89 -66.01 26.77
CA MET A 93 38.08 -66.19 25.57
C MET A 93 37.45 -64.87 25.11
N LEU A 94 36.95 -64.04 26.05
CA LEU A 94 36.42 -62.71 25.75
C LEU A 94 37.48 -61.75 25.21
N LEU A 95 38.70 -61.76 25.77
CA LEU A 95 39.79 -60.93 25.23
C LEU A 95 40.20 -61.38 23.83
N ARG A 96 40.28 -62.68 23.58
CA ARG A 96 40.59 -63.23 22.26
C ARG A 96 39.52 -62.85 21.24
N SER A 97 38.24 -62.98 21.58
CA SER A 97 37.15 -62.59 20.67
C SER A 97 37.20 -61.09 20.35
N ARG A 98 37.47 -60.25 21.35
CA ARG A 98 37.68 -58.80 21.15
C ARG A 98 38.84 -58.50 20.20
N LEU A 99 39.99 -59.15 20.39
CA LEU A 99 41.16 -58.97 19.50
C LEU A 99 40.86 -59.38 18.06
N LEU A 100 40.15 -60.49 17.87
CA LEU A 100 39.73 -60.94 16.53
C LEU A 100 38.80 -59.90 15.88
N THR A 101 37.74 -59.47 16.58
CA THR A 101 36.85 -58.43 16.03
C THR A 101 37.55 -57.11 15.73
N TYR A 102 38.55 -56.71 16.54
CA TYR A 102 39.33 -55.51 16.29
C TYR A 102 40.20 -55.67 15.04
N ARG A 103 40.86 -56.83 14.88
CA ARG A 103 41.68 -57.13 13.70
C ARG A 103 40.84 -57.16 12.42
N ASP A 104 39.67 -57.77 12.46
CA ASP A 104 38.75 -57.81 11.31
C ASP A 104 38.30 -56.40 10.91
N ARG A 105 37.98 -55.54 11.88
CA ARG A 105 37.63 -54.13 11.61
C ARG A 105 38.77 -53.36 10.98
N LEU A 106 40.00 -53.54 11.46
CA LEU A 106 41.18 -52.89 10.87
C LEU A 106 41.36 -53.30 9.40
N GLN A 107 41.21 -54.60 9.10
CA GLN A 107 41.33 -55.10 7.74
C GLN A 107 40.22 -54.58 6.82
N GLN A 108 38.98 -54.47 7.33
CA GLN A 108 37.87 -53.87 6.58
C GLN A 108 38.12 -52.39 6.28
N LEU A 109 38.51 -51.61 7.28
CA LEU A 109 38.79 -50.18 7.12
C LEU A 109 39.97 -49.93 6.17
N SER A 110 41.04 -50.72 6.27
CA SER A 110 42.18 -50.60 5.35
C SER A 110 41.78 -50.95 3.91
N GLY A 111 40.99 -52.01 3.72
CA GLY A 111 40.49 -52.38 2.39
C GLY A 111 39.55 -51.33 1.79
N GLN A 112 38.70 -50.70 2.61
CA GLN A 112 37.87 -49.58 2.18
C GLN A 112 38.72 -48.36 1.78
N LEU A 113 39.76 -48.02 2.56
CA LEU A 113 40.67 -46.93 2.23
C LEU A 113 41.44 -47.18 0.93
N GLU A 114 41.93 -48.40 0.71
CA GLU A 114 42.57 -48.76 -0.56
C GLU A 114 41.60 -48.73 -1.73
N SER A 115 40.37 -49.22 -1.54
CA SER A 115 39.32 -49.14 -2.55
C SER A 115 39.01 -47.68 -2.91
N TYR A 116 38.79 -46.81 -1.93
CA TYR A 116 38.57 -45.38 -2.17
C TYR A 116 39.77 -44.71 -2.84
N ARG A 117 41.00 -45.03 -2.44
CA ARG A 117 42.21 -44.51 -3.09
C ARG A 117 42.33 -44.95 -4.55
N SER A 118 42.00 -46.21 -4.85
CA SER A 118 42.03 -46.74 -6.21
C SER A 118 40.90 -46.19 -7.11
N GLN A 119 39.74 -45.85 -6.52
CA GLN A 119 38.62 -45.21 -7.21
C GLN A 119 38.85 -43.71 -7.40
N CYS A 120 39.58 -43.07 -6.48
CA CYS A 120 40.00 -41.68 -6.60
C CYS A 120 41.25 -41.54 -7.50
N THR A 121 41.14 -41.94 -8.76
CA THR A 121 42.11 -41.60 -9.82
C THR A 121 41.84 -40.18 -10.34
N ILE A 122 41.78 -39.20 -9.42
CA ILE A 122 41.67 -37.79 -9.79
C ILE A 122 43.11 -37.28 -9.94
N THR A 123 43.62 -37.33 -11.17
CA THR A 123 45.01 -36.94 -11.50
C THR A 123 45.20 -35.43 -11.57
N GLU A 124 44.12 -34.66 -11.72
CA GLU A 124 44.14 -33.19 -11.67
C GLU A 124 43.06 -32.68 -10.72
N PRO A 125 43.38 -31.77 -9.78
CA PRO A 125 42.37 -31.16 -8.94
C PRO A 125 41.33 -30.49 -9.84
N LEU A 126 40.05 -30.86 -9.71
CA LEU A 126 38.99 -30.15 -10.40
C LEU A 126 39.14 -28.64 -10.09
N PRO A 127 39.04 -27.75 -11.09
CA PRO A 127 39.17 -26.31 -10.89
C PRO A 127 37.86 -25.77 -10.29
N VAL A 128 37.52 -26.25 -9.09
CA VAL A 128 36.31 -25.92 -8.34
C VAL A 128 36.21 -24.41 -8.15
N GLU A 129 37.34 -23.74 -7.95
CA GLU A 129 37.42 -22.28 -7.81
C GLU A 129 37.02 -21.55 -9.10
N ALA A 130 37.49 -22.01 -10.28
CA ALA A 130 37.13 -21.42 -11.56
C ALA A 130 35.64 -21.62 -11.89
N LEU A 131 35.12 -22.82 -11.65
CA LEU A 131 33.69 -23.13 -11.83
C LEU A 131 32.81 -22.34 -10.84
N GLN A 132 33.27 -22.14 -9.59
CA GLN A 132 32.58 -21.29 -8.63
C GLN A 132 32.53 -19.82 -9.07
N GLN A 133 33.62 -19.31 -9.64
CA GLN A 133 33.67 -17.95 -10.19
C GLN A 133 32.74 -17.80 -11.40
N GLU A 134 32.70 -18.77 -12.30
CA GLU A 134 31.81 -18.76 -13.47
C GLU A 134 30.33 -18.84 -13.06
N ILE A 135 30.00 -19.70 -12.09
CA ILE A 135 28.65 -19.77 -11.50
C ILE A 135 28.28 -18.44 -10.82
N ALA A 136 29.22 -17.80 -10.12
CA ALA A 136 28.98 -16.51 -9.49
C ALA A 136 28.73 -15.39 -10.53
N ALA A 137 29.49 -15.39 -11.63
CA ALA A 137 29.30 -14.45 -12.74
C ALA A 137 27.93 -14.63 -13.40
N LEU A 138 27.57 -15.88 -13.76
CA LEU A 138 26.26 -16.20 -14.36
C LEU A 138 25.09 -15.87 -13.42
N ARG A 139 25.25 -16.10 -12.10
CA ARG A 139 24.23 -15.71 -11.11
C ARG A 139 24.05 -14.20 -11.06
N LYS A 140 25.13 -13.43 -11.15
CA LYS A 140 25.08 -11.96 -11.17
C LYS A 140 24.41 -11.45 -12.44
N GLU A 141 24.72 -12.03 -13.59
CA GLU A 141 24.10 -11.67 -14.87
C GLU A 141 22.61 -12.00 -14.88
N LYS A 142 22.23 -13.20 -14.42
CA LYS A 142 20.81 -13.58 -14.25
C LYS A 142 20.07 -12.61 -13.32
N ALA A 143 20.65 -12.28 -12.16
CA ALA A 143 20.03 -11.35 -11.23
C ALA A 143 19.83 -9.95 -11.83
N ALA A 144 20.78 -9.48 -12.66
CA ALA A 144 20.65 -8.22 -13.37
C ALA A 144 19.54 -8.27 -14.43
N ALA A 145 19.45 -9.36 -15.20
CA ALA A 145 18.39 -9.57 -16.18
C ALA A 145 17.00 -9.66 -15.53
N ASP A 146 16.88 -10.40 -14.42
CA ASP A 146 15.63 -10.52 -13.65
C ASP A 146 15.18 -9.17 -13.09
N ALA A 147 16.13 -8.37 -12.58
CA ALA A 147 15.84 -7.01 -12.10
C ALA A 147 15.36 -6.09 -13.23
N ALA A 148 16.00 -6.14 -14.40
CA ALA A 148 15.59 -5.38 -15.58
C ALA A 148 14.20 -5.79 -16.07
N TYR A 149 13.92 -7.09 -16.12
CA TYR A 149 12.61 -7.62 -16.49
C TYR A 149 11.51 -7.15 -15.52
N GLN A 150 11.75 -7.25 -14.21
CA GLN A 150 10.79 -6.79 -13.20
C GLN A 150 10.54 -5.28 -13.29
N ALA A 151 11.57 -4.47 -13.55
CA ALA A 151 11.41 -3.03 -13.75
C ALA A 151 10.55 -2.72 -14.98
N ALA A 152 10.81 -3.39 -16.10
CA ALA A 152 10.03 -3.25 -17.33
C ALA A 152 8.56 -3.70 -17.13
N ALA A 153 8.33 -4.83 -16.46
CA ALA A 153 6.99 -5.33 -16.17
C ALA A 153 6.18 -4.37 -15.29
N ARG A 154 6.80 -3.79 -14.25
CA ARG A 154 6.17 -2.76 -13.41
C ARG A 154 5.82 -1.50 -14.20
N SER A 155 6.72 -1.04 -15.06
CA SER A 155 6.48 0.11 -15.94
C SER A 155 5.31 -0.15 -16.89
N LEU A 156 5.29 -1.31 -17.54
CA LEU A 156 4.19 -1.71 -18.43
C LEU A 156 2.86 -1.75 -17.70
N GLN A 157 2.81 -2.34 -16.50
CA GLN A 157 1.60 -2.39 -15.68
C GLN A 157 1.14 -0.99 -15.27
N GLY A 158 2.07 -0.09 -14.90
CA GLY A 158 1.77 1.31 -14.61
C GLY A 158 1.17 2.03 -15.81
N ASN A 159 1.78 1.89 -16.98
CA ASN A 159 1.32 2.50 -18.22
C ASN A 159 -0.05 1.95 -18.65
N GLN A 160 -0.30 0.65 -18.50
CA GLN A 160 -1.61 0.06 -18.79
C GLN A 160 -2.71 0.60 -17.87
N LYS A 161 -2.43 0.78 -16.57
CA LYS A 161 -3.38 1.40 -15.64
C LYS A 161 -3.66 2.85 -16.03
N ALA A 162 -2.62 3.63 -16.33
CA ALA A 162 -2.76 5.02 -16.78
C ALA A 162 -3.57 5.12 -18.08
N LEU A 163 -3.35 4.22 -19.04
CA LEU A 163 -4.09 4.20 -20.30
C LEU A 163 -5.56 3.86 -20.10
N ARG A 164 -5.89 2.90 -19.22
CA ARG A 164 -7.28 2.56 -18.85
C ARG A 164 -8.01 3.75 -18.22
N THR A 165 -7.31 4.62 -17.50
CA THR A 165 -7.90 5.84 -16.93
C THR A 165 -7.97 6.99 -17.93
N LEU A 166 -6.96 7.16 -18.79
CA LEU A 166 -6.87 8.30 -19.71
C LEU A 166 -7.85 8.20 -20.89
N VAL A 167 -8.04 7.00 -21.46
CA VAL A 167 -8.93 6.79 -22.61
C VAL A 167 -10.37 7.28 -22.35
N PRO A 168 -11.06 6.86 -21.26
CA PRO A 168 -12.41 7.36 -21.00
C PRO A 168 -12.45 8.86 -20.70
N LEU A 169 -11.44 9.41 -20.01
CA LEU A 169 -11.34 10.84 -19.74
C LEU A 169 -11.17 11.66 -21.03
N THR A 170 -10.41 11.15 -22.00
CA THR A 170 -10.27 11.83 -23.31
C THR A 170 -11.56 11.83 -24.11
N GLU A 171 -12.35 10.76 -24.06
CA GLU A 171 -13.66 10.72 -24.72
C GLU A 171 -14.66 11.66 -24.03
N GLN A 172 -14.71 11.66 -22.69
CA GLN A 172 -15.51 12.63 -21.93
C GLN A 172 -15.12 14.08 -22.26
N ARG A 173 -13.82 14.36 -22.40
CA ARG A 173 -13.34 15.70 -22.76
C ARG A 173 -13.75 16.12 -24.17
N LYS A 174 -13.86 15.20 -25.13
CA LYS A 174 -14.36 15.52 -26.48
C LYS A 174 -15.81 15.97 -26.42
N VAL A 175 -16.67 15.21 -25.75
CA VAL A 175 -18.10 15.55 -25.58
C VAL A 175 -18.25 16.91 -24.89
N LEU A 176 -17.52 17.14 -23.81
CA LEU A 176 -17.54 18.44 -23.12
C LEU A 176 -17.04 19.58 -24.02
N SER A 177 -16.01 19.35 -24.83
CA SER A 177 -15.50 20.35 -25.77
C SER A 177 -16.51 20.72 -26.85
N GLU A 178 -17.37 19.79 -27.28
CA GLU A 178 -18.45 20.06 -28.24
C GLU A 178 -19.51 20.97 -27.60
N TYR A 179 -19.97 20.63 -26.39
CA TYR A 179 -20.90 21.48 -25.63
C TYR A 179 -20.32 22.87 -25.33
N GLU A 180 -19.04 22.96 -24.98
CA GLU A 180 -18.36 24.25 -24.76
C GLU A 180 -18.28 25.08 -26.05
N ALA A 181 -18.08 24.45 -27.21
CA ALA A 181 -18.06 25.14 -28.48
C ALA A 181 -19.44 25.72 -28.81
N GLU A 182 -20.51 24.93 -28.69
CA GLU A 182 -21.89 25.38 -28.90
C GLU A 182 -22.27 26.52 -27.93
N ALA A 183 -21.98 26.36 -26.64
CA ALA A 183 -22.25 27.38 -25.64
C ALA A 183 -21.46 28.66 -25.89
N ARG A 184 -20.21 28.55 -26.35
CA ARG A 184 -19.36 29.68 -26.70
C ARG A 184 -19.87 30.41 -27.93
N ASP A 185 -20.36 29.69 -28.94
CA ASP A 185 -20.94 30.29 -30.13
C ASP A 185 -22.23 31.04 -29.79
N LEU A 186 -23.13 30.43 -29.02
CA LEU A 186 -24.32 31.11 -28.52
C LEU A 186 -23.96 32.36 -27.69
N TYR A 187 -22.98 32.25 -26.80
CA TYR A 187 -22.51 33.38 -26.00
C TYR A 187 -21.94 34.49 -26.89
N ARG A 188 -21.13 34.17 -27.91
CA ARG A 188 -20.58 35.14 -28.85
C ARG A 188 -21.67 35.87 -29.64
N THR A 189 -22.72 35.15 -30.03
CA THR A 189 -23.88 35.74 -30.71
C THR A 189 -24.66 36.67 -29.77
N VAL A 190 -25.00 36.23 -28.55
CA VAL A 190 -25.77 37.02 -27.58
C VAL A 190 -24.99 38.24 -27.07
N SER A 191 -23.67 38.10 -26.89
CA SER A 191 -22.79 39.19 -26.43
C SER A 191 -22.39 40.18 -27.54
N GLY A 192 -22.80 39.93 -28.79
CA GLY A 192 -22.43 40.79 -29.92
C GLY A 192 -20.93 40.74 -30.25
N GLN A 193 -20.23 39.67 -29.87
CA GLN A 193 -18.79 39.47 -30.15
C GLN A 193 -18.54 38.76 -31.49
N GLN A 194 -19.60 38.53 -32.28
CA GLN A 194 -19.49 37.89 -33.58
C GLN A 194 -18.67 38.75 -34.55
N THR A 195 -17.62 38.16 -35.12
CA THR A 195 -16.69 38.86 -36.01
C THR A 195 -17.36 39.15 -37.36
N GLY A 196 -17.27 40.39 -37.85
CA GLY A 196 -17.83 40.80 -39.14
C GLY A 196 -19.28 41.32 -39.11
N GLN A 197 -19.95 41.30 -37.95
CA GLN A 197 -21.27 41.90 -37.76
C GLN A 197 -21.20 43.04 -36.73
N MET A 198 -22.20 43.93 -36.76
CA MET A 198 -22.32 45.03 -35.81
C MET A 198 -22.32 44.47 -34.39
N LYS A 199 -21.38 44.95 -33.55
CA LYS A 199 -21.28 44.53 -32.15
C LYS A 199 -22.44 45.10 -31.36
N LEU A 200 -23.55 44.37 -31.32
CA LEU A 200 -24.75 44.72 -30.58
C LEU A 200 -25.02 43.61 -29.56
N SER A 201 -24.99 43.95 -28.28
CA SER A 201 -25.40 43.00 -27.24
C SER A 201 -26.90 42.70 -27.39
N PHE A 202 -27.35 41.52 -26.95
CA PHE A 202 -28.76 41.18 -26.94
C PHE A 202 -29.60 42.18 -26.13
N GLU A 203 -29.06 42.69 -25.01
CA GLU A 203 -29.70 43.76 -24.25
C GLU A 203 -29.92 45.01 -25.10
N ALA A 204 -28.88 45.48 -25.80
CA ALA A 204 -28.98 46.64 -26.68
C ALA A 204 -29.92 46.40 -27.87
N TYR A 205 -29.98 45.16 -28.39
CA TYR A 205 -30.94 44.76 -29.43
C TYR A 205 -32.39 44.87 -28.93
N VAL A 206 -32.66 44.34 -27.73
CA VAL A 206 -34.00 44.42 -27.11
C VAL A 206 -34.35 45.87 -26.78
N GLN A 207 -33.42 46.66 -26.24
CA GLN A 207 -33.62 48.09 -26.00
C GLN A 207 -33.92 48.84 -27.30
N GLN A 208 -33.18 48.58 -28.38
CA GLN A 208 -33.43 49.18 -29.69
C GLN A 208 -34.81 48.81 -30.23
N PHE A 209 -35.26 47.55 -30.05
CA PHE A 209 -36.59 47.13 -30.45
C PHE A 209 -37.69 47.94 -29.74
N TYR A 210 -37.59 48.11 -28.42
CA TYR A 210 -38.55 48.93 -27.68
C TYR A 210 -38.44 50.42 -28.03
N PHE A 211 -37.23 50.93 -28.17
CA PHE A 211 -37.00 52.33 -28.48
C PHE A 211 -37.53 52.72 -29.87
N ARG A 212 -37.45 51.83 -30.87
CA ARG A 212 -38.10 52.02 -32.18
C ARG A 212 -39.61 52.14 -32.06
N ARG A 213 -40.25 51.28 -31.26
CA ARG A 213 -41.69 51.38 -31.00
C ARG A 213 -42.07 52.70 -30.33
N VAL A 214 -41.22 53.19 -29.42
CA VAL A 214 -41.38 54.49 -28.78
C VAL A 214 -41.26 55.62 -29.80
N ALA A 215 -40.26 55.57 -30.69
CA ALA A 215 -40.11 56.55 -31.77
C ALA A 215 -41.30 56.53 -32.74
N ASP A 216 -41.81 55.35 -33.11
CA ASP A 216 -43.00 55.22 -33.97
C ASP A 216 -44.25 55.81 -33.31
N ALA A 217 -44.46 55.54 -32.01
CA ALA A 217 -45.55 56.12 -31.24
C ALA A 217 -45.40 57.64 -31.04
N ALA A 218 -44.16 58.12 -30.95
CA ALA A 218 -43.84 59.56 -30.88
C ALA A 218 -44.15 60.24 -32.21
N ASN A 219 -43.80 59.62 -33.34
CA ASN A 219 -44.02 60.17 -34.68
C ASN A 219 -45.49 60.46 -34.99
N GLN A 220 -46.41 59.62 -34.50
CA GLN A 220 -47.85 59.89 -34.63
C GLN A 220 -48.25 61.26 -34.08
N ARG A 221 -47.57 61.72 -33.04
CA ARG A 221 -47.81 63.01 -32.39
C ARG A 221 -46.94 64.11 -32.96
N LEU A 222 -45.68 63.79 -33.28
CA LEU A 222 -44.74 64.75 -33.85
C LEU A 222 -45.24 65.26 -35.20
N CYS A 223 -45.83 64.39 -36.03
CA CYS A 223 -46.52 64.75 -37.27
C CYS A 223 -47.58 65.84 -37.02
N PHE A 224 -48.42 65.67 -35.99
CA PHE A 224 -49.45 66.66 -35.64
C PHE A 224 -48.85 67.95 -35.06
N LEU A 225 -47.81 67.85 -34.24
CA LEU A 225 -47.14 68.98 -33.59
C LEU A 225 -46.31 69.82 -34.56
N THR A 226 -45.91 69.25 -35.69
CA THR A 226 -44.98 69.90 -36.64
C THR A 226 -45.56 70.08 -38.03
N ASN A 227 -46.83 69.71 -38.26
CA ASN A 227 -47.46 69.63 -39.58
C ASN A 227 -46.66 68.76 -40.57
N ASP A 228 -46.32 67.54 -40.16
CA ASP A 228 -45.57 66.56 -40.95
C ASP A 228 -44.14 66.99 -41.33
N ASN A 229 -43.61 68.04 -40.69
CA ASN A 229 -42.27 68.53 -41.01
C ASN A 229 -41.14 67.70 -40.41
N TYR A 230 -41.39 67.01 -39.29
CA TYR A 230 -40.39 66.25 -38.59
C TYR A 230 -40.82 64.80 -38.31
N ALA A 231 -39.89 63.86 -38.50
CA ALA A 231 -40.05 62.46 -38.10
C ALA A 231 -38.77 61.93 -37.44
N LEU A 232 -38.90 61.14 -36.38
CA LEU A 232 -37.81 60.54 -35.62
C LEU A 232 -37.54 59.11 -36.08
N ARG A 233 -36.28 58.72 -36.09
CA ARG A 233 -35.86 57.32 -36.32
C ARG A 233 -34.63 57.00 -35.48
N CYS A 234 -34.51 55.76 -35.05
CA CYS A 234 -33.27 55.27 -34.46
C CYS A 234 -32.21 55.07 -35.54
N ARG A 235 -31.03 55.69 -35.34
CA ARG A 235 -29.88 55.58 -36.22
C ARG A 235 -29.46 54.12 -36.35
N THR A 236 -29.35 53.66 -37.60
CA THR A 236 -28.98 52.26 -37.92
C THR A 236 -27.49 52.10 -38.20
N GLU A 237 -26.77 53.18 -38.51
CA GLU A 237 -25.37 53.13 -38.93
C GLU A 237 -24.51 54.12 -38.14
N GLY A 238 -23.38 53.66 -37.60
CA GLY A 238 -22.33 54.55 -37.07
C GLY A 238 -22.50 55.05 -35.63
N GLY A 239 -23.18 54.30 -34.75
CA GLY A 239 -23.17 54.57 -33.31
C GLY A 239 -21.78 54.35 -32.69
N SER A 240 -21.42 55.17 -31.72
CA SER A 240 -20.12 55.24 -31.03
C SER A 240 -19.44 53.88 -30.76
N LEU A 241 -18.10 53.86 -30.88
CA LEU A 241 -17.16 52.77 -30.51
C LEU A 241 -17.29 52.27 -29.04
N ARG A 242 -18.26 52.78 -28.26
CA ARG A 242 -18.45 52.57 -26.83
C ARG A 242 -19.62 51.64 -26.44
N GLY A 243 -20.15 50.83 -27.36
CA GLY A 243 -20.99 49.68 -26.99
C GLY A 243 -22.47 49.98 -26.70
N GLN A 244 -22.96 51.19 -26.98
CA GLN A 244 -24.39 51.53 -27.00
C GLN A 244 -24.82 51.93 -28.40
N THR A 245 -24.45 51.11 -29.37
CA THR A 245 -24.80 51.31 -30.78
C THR A 245 -26.31 51.11 -30.97
N GLY A 246 -27.01 52.09 -31.57
CA GLY A 246 -28.39 51.92 -32.03
C GLY A 246 -29.51 52.54 -31.21
N LEU A 247 -29.18 53.32 -30.16
CA LEU A 247 -30.13 54.15 -29.40
C LEU A 247 -30.10 55.64 -29.79
N ASP A 248 -29.19 56.04 -30.68
CA ASP A 248 -29.13 57.42 -31.17
C ASP A 248 -30.36 57.71 -32.04
N LEU A 249 -30.91 58.92 -31.93
CA LEU A 249 -32.02 59.39 -32.76
C LEU A 249 -31.51 60.29 -33.88
N GLU A 250 -32.15 60.16 -35.04
CA GLU A 250 -32.07 61.09 -36.15
C GLU A 250 -33.45 61.67 -36.40
N VAL A 251 -33.47 62.91 -36.88
CA VAL A 251 -34.69 63.61 -37.27
C VAL A 251 -34.67 63.83 -38.78
N TYR A 252 -35.75 63.42 -39.44
CA TYR A 252 -36.03 63.76 -40.82
C TYR A 252 -36.65 65.13 -40.86
N ASP A 253 -36.14 66.00 -41.74
CA ASP A 253 -36.64 67.34 -41.95
C ASP A 253 -37.23 67.43 -43.37
N SER A 254 -38.55 67.66 -43.47
CA SER A 254 -39.27 67.72 -44.75
C SER A 254 -38.81 68.89 -45.63
N THR A 255 -38.30 69.97 -45.03
CA THR A 255 -37.90 71.19 -45.72
C THR A 255 -36.60 70.97 -46.47
N THR A 256 -35.67 70.24 -45.85
CA THR A 256 -34.37 69.88 -46.46
C THR A 256 -34.40 68.53 -47.17
N GLY A 257 -35.40 67.70 -46.88
CA GLY A 257 -35.54 66.34 -47.41
C GLY A 257 -34.50 65.35 -46.89
N ALA A 258 -33.81 65.68 -45.80
CA ALA A 258 -32.66 64.93 -45.29
C ALA A 258 -32.82 64.53 -43.81
N TRP A 259 -32.11 63.47 -43.43
CA TRP A 259 -31.94 63.06 -42.04
C TRP A 259 -30.78 63.83 -41.42
N ARG A 260 -31.01 64.42 -40.24
CA ARG A 260 -30.01 65.15 -39.46
C ARG A 260 -29.97 64.67 -38.02
N GLU A 261 -28.86 64.94 -37.34
CA GLU A 261 -28.73 64.63 -35.91
C GLU A 261 -29.68 65.52 -35.10
N VAL A 262 -30.29 64.96 -34.04
CA VAL A 262 -31.22 65.68 -33.16
C VAL A 262 -30.55 66.87 -32.47
N SER A 263 -29.21 66.84 -32.32
CA SER A 263 -28.40 67.95 -31.81
C SER A 263 -28.51 69.25 -32.62
N THR A 264 -29.00 69.19 -33.86
CA THR A 264 -29.15 70.34 -34.76
C THR A 264 -30.52 71.02 -34.67
N LEU A 265 -31.46 70.48 -33.90
CA LEU A 265 -32.79 71.06 -33.71
C LEU A 265 -32.72 72.39 -32.95
N SER A 266 -33.61 73.33 -33.28
CA SER A 266 -33.76 74.56 -32.49
C SER A 266 -34.31 74.24 -31.09
N GLY A 267 -34.25 75.20 -30.15
CA GLY A 267 -34.77 75.01 -28.79
C GLY A 267 -36.26 74.63 -28.76
N GLY A 268 -37.08 75.28 -29.59
CA GLY A 268 -38.51 74.96 -29.73
C GLY A 268 -38.76 73.60 -30.40
N GLU A 269 -38.00 73.26 -31.44
CA GLU A 269 -38.11 71.96 -32.12
C GLU A 269 -37.69 70.80 -31.23
N SER A 270 -36.62 70.98 -30.46
CA SER A 270 -36.14 70.00 -29.48
C SER A 270 -37.19 69.76 -28.40
N PHE A 271 -37.91 70.79 -27.97
CA PHE A 271 -39.01 70.67 -27.03
C PHE A 271 -40.18 69.86 -27.61
N LEU A 272 -40.62 70.14 -28.84
CA LEU A 272 -41.67 69.38 -29.50
C LEU A 272 -41.29 67.91 -29.71
N ALA A 273 -40.04 67.64 -30.11
CA ALA A 273 -39.52 66.29 -30.26
C ALA A 273 -39.50 65.53 -28.93
N SER A 274 -39.03 66.19 -27.86
CA SER A 274 -38.99 65.61 -26.51
C SER A 274 -40.39 65.35 -25.95
N LEU A 275 -41.32 66.27 -26.16
CA LEU A 275 -42.73 66.12 -25.78
C LEU A 275 -43.38 64.93 -26.51
N ALA A 276 -43.19 64.84 -27.83
CA ALA A 276 -43.69 63.73 -28.63
C ALA A 276 -43.11 62.39 -28.15
N LEU A 277 -41.81 62.35 -27.84
CA LEU A 277 -41.13 61.15 -27.35
C LEU A 277 -41.62 60.72 -25.97
N ALA A 278 -41.78 61.65 -25.03
CA ALA A 278 -42.31 61.36 -23.69
C ALA A 278 -43.73 60.78 -23.76
N LEU A 279 -44.56 61.32 -24.64
CA LEU A 279 -45.92 60.81 -24.87
C LEU A 279 -45.91 59.45 -25.57
N GLY A 280 -45.04 59.24 -26.57
CA GLY A 280 -44.86 57.95 -27.23
C GLY A 280 -44.38 56.86 -26.27
N LEU A 281 -43.47 57.20 -25.35
CA LEU A 281 -42.99 56.30 -24.32
C LEU A 281 -44.13 55.89 -23.37
N SER A 282 -44.94 56.85 -22.93
CA SER A 282 -46.10 56.59 -22.09
C SER A 282 -47.08 55.60 -22.73
N ASP A 283 -47.28 55.67 -24.04
CA ASP A 283 -48.18 54.76 -24.75
C ASP A 283 -47.63 53.34 -24.83
N VAL A 284 -46.36 53.19 -25.19
CA VAL A 284 -45.72 51.87 -25.31
C VAL A 284 -45.69 51.18 -23.95
N VAL A 285 -45.40 51.91 -22.86
CA VAL A 285 -45.41 51.37 -21.50
C VAL A 285 -46.81 50.89 -21.09
N GLN A 286 -47.85 51.66 -21.42
CA GLN A 286 -49.25 51.29 -21.11
C GLN A 286 -49.71 50.06 -21.90
N GLN A 287 -49.38 49.97 -23.19
CA GLN A 287 -49.75 48.82 -24.03
C GLN A 287 -49.08 47.52 -23.59
N GLN A 288 -47.82 47.59 -23.12
CA GLN A 288 -47.03 46.42 -22.76
C GLN A 288 -47.41 45.86 -21.38
N SER A 289 -47.75 46.74 -20.43
CA SER A 289 -47.78 46.38 -19.00
C SER A 289 -49.15 45.95 -18.50
N GLY A 290 -50.22 46.04 -19.30
CA GLY A 290 -51.57 45.51 -19.01
C GLY A 290 -52.23 45.96 -17.70
N GLY A 291 -51.60 46.86 -16.94
CA GLY A 291 -51.92 47.17 -15.55
C GLY A 291 -51.08 48.28 -14.92
N ILE A 292 -50.03 48.79 -15.60
CA ILE A 292 -49.38 50.05 -15.22
C ILE A 292 -49.99 51.17 -16.07
N THR A 293 -50.92 51.93 -15.48
CA THR A 293 -51.45 53.15 -16.08
C THR A 293 -50.61 54.33 -15.61
N LEU A 294 -50.01 55.06 -16.56
CA LEU A 294 -49.48 56.40 -16.27
C LEU A 294 -50.68 57.36 -16.20
N ASP A 295 -51.17 57.58 -14.98
CA ASP A 295 -52.37 58.39 -14.73
C ASP A 295 -52.07 59.90 -14.73
N ALA A 296 -50.80 60.31 -14.55
CA ALA A 296 -50.40 61.70 -14.49
C ALA A 296 -49.07 61.97 -15.22
N MET A 297 -48.99 63.10 -15.93
CA MET A 297 -47.79 63.61 -16.58
C MET A 297 -47.62 65.09 -16.24
N PHE A 298 -46.43 65.47 -15.78
CA PHE A 298 -46.07 66.88 -15.52
C PHE A 298 -45.05 67.34 -16.56
N ILE A 299 -45.31 68.49 -17.17
CA ILE A 299 -44.43 69.15 -18.12
C ILE A 299 -43.99 70.47 -17.49
N ASP A 300 -42.70 70.59 -17.19
CA ASP A 300 -42.14 71.75 -16.52
C ASP A 300 -41.24 72.55 -17.46
N GLU A 301 -41.70 73.75 -17.82
CA GLU A 301 -41.02 74.75 -18.63
C GLU A 301 -40.53 74.27 -20.02
N GLY A 302 -40.62 75.14 -21.03
CA GLY A 302 -40.21 74.81 -22.42
C GLY A 302 -41.19 75.24 -23.50
N PHE A 303 -42.35 75.75 -23.09
CA PHE A 303 -43.28 76.43 -24.00
C PHE A 303 -42.81 77.84 -24.39
N GLY A 304 -41.92 78.46 -23.60
CA GLY A 304 -41.40 79.81 -23.87
C GLY A 304 -40.41 79.88 -25.04
N SER A 305 -39.88 78.74 -25.49
CA SER A 305 -39.04 78.64 -26.69
C SER A 305 -39.82 78.31 -27.97
N LEU A 306 -41.14 78.16 -27.88
CA LEU A 306 -42.01 77.92 -29.02
C LEU A 306 -42.47 79.23 -29.64
N ASP A 307 -42.63 79.24 -30.96
CA ASP A 307 -43.35 80.30 -31.64
C ASP A 307 -44.87 80.18 -31.38
N GLU A 308 -45.62 81.23 -31.71
CA GLU A 308 -47.06 81.30 -31.43
C GLU A 308 -47.85 80.18 -32.14
N GLN A 309 -47.36 79.70 -33.30
CA GLN A 309 -48.00 78.63 -34.05
C GLN A 309 -47.77 77.26 -33.39
N ALA A 310 -46.52 76.93 -33.07
CA ALA A 310 -46.15 75.70 -32.38
C ALA A 310 -46.76 75.63 -30.98
N LEU A 311 -46.82 76.75 -30.25
CA LEU A 311 -47.47 76.82 -28.95
C LEU A 311 -48.95 76.44 -29.03
N ARG A 312 -49.68 77.00 -30.00
CA ARG A 312 -51.10 76.65 -30.25
C ARG A 312 -51.30 75.19 -30.65
N GLN A 313 -50.34 74.58 -31.35
CA GLN A 313 -50.40 73.15 -31.70
C GLN A 313 -50.13 72.26 -30.49
N ALA A 314 -49.11 72.60 -29.69
CA ALA A 314 -48.80 71.91 -28.45
C ALA A 314 -49.99 71.93 -27.48
N ILE A 315 -50.61 73.10 -27.26
CA ILE A 315 -51.81 73.24 -26.43
C ILE A 315 -52.95 72.35 -26.95
N ARG A 316 -53.26 72.40 -28.25
CA ARG A 316 -54.31 71.55 -28.85
C ARG A 316 -54.04 70.06 -28.66
N MET A 317 -52.78 69.64 -28.74
CA MET A 317 -52.41 68.25 -28.51
C MET A 317 -52.58 67.85 -27.05
N LEU A 318 -52.16 68.70 -26.11
CA LEU A 318 -52.30 68.45 -24.67
C LEU A 318 -53.78 68.38 -24.28
N SER A 319 -54.64 69.26 -24.80
CA SER A 319 -56.09 69.18 -24.57
C SER A 319 -56.69 67.86 -25.06
N ARG A 320 -56.31 67.41 -26.28
CA ARG A 320 -56.79 66.12 -26.82
C ARG A 320 -56.37 64.92 -25.96
N LEU A 321 -55.21 65.00 -25.30
CA LEU A 321 -54.75 63.94 -24.41
C LEU A 321 -55.39 64.01 -23.02
N ALA A 322 -55.69 65.22 -22.56
CA ALA A 322 -56.40 65.46 -21.31
C ALA A 322 -57.88 64.99 -21.39
N ASP A 323 -58.50 64.99 -22.58
CA ASP A 323 -59.84 64.43 -22.80
C ASP A 323 -59.91 62.90 -22.60
N GLY A 324 -58.77 62.23 -22.44
CA GLY A 324 -58.68 60.82 -22.06
C GLY A 324 -58.70 60.60 -20.54
N SER A 325 -58.18 59.46 -20.08
CA SER A 325 -58.05 59.11 -18.66
C SER A 325 -56.71 59.53 -18.04
N ARG A 326 -56.10 60.63 -18.50
CA ARG A 326 -54.76 61.06 -18.08
C ARG A 326 -54.76 62.50 -17.57
N LEU A 327 -54.22 62.72 -16.38
CA LEU A 327 -53.98 64.03 -15.80
C LEU A 327 -52.71 64.64 -16.42
N ILE A 328 -52.83 65.79 -17.08
CA ILE A 328 -51.68 66.52 -17.61
C ILE A 328 -51.51 67.82 -16.83
N GLY A 329 -50.41 67.95 -16.09
CA GLY A 329 -50.00 69.17 -15.42
C GLY A 329 -48.97 69.93 -16.26
N VAL A 330 -49.17 71.23 -16.46
CA VAL A 330 -48.23 72.10 -17.17
C VAL A 330 -47.76 73.20 -16.22
N ILE A 331 -46.45 73.37 -16.10
CA ILE A 331 -45.81 74.47 -15.38
C ILE A 331 -45.17 75.39 -16.43
N SER A 332 -45.64 76.64 -16.48
CA SER A 332 -45.13 77.62 -17.43
C SER A 332 -45.36 79.05 -16.95
N HIS A 333 -44.45 79.94 -17.33
CA HIS A 333 -44.58 81.39 -17.20
C HIS A 333 -45.20 82.08 -18.44
N VAL A 334 -45.52 81.32 -19.50
CA VAL A 334 -46.04 81.87 -20.75
C VAL A 334 -47.51 82.28 -20.62
N THR A 335 -47.83 83.52 -20.98
CA THR A 335 -49.17 84.11 -20.81
C THR A 335 -50.24 83.44 -21.66
N GLU A 336 -49.88 82.97 -22.84
CA GLU A 336 -50.76 82.34 -23.82
C GLU A 336 -51.29 80.99 -23.33
N LEU A 337 -50.51 80.29 -22.49
CA LEU A 337 -50.95 79.05 -21.82
C LEU A 337 -51.98 79.31 -20.73
N LYS A 338 -51.84 80.45 -20.03
CA LYS A 338 -52.79 80.88 -19.00
C LYS A 338 -54.17 81.13 -19.59
N ASP A 339 -54.28 81.63 -20.82
CA ASP A 339 -55.59 81.88 -21.41
C ASP A 339 -56.22 80.60 -22.00
N ALA A 340 -55.39 79.61 -22.36
CA ALA A 340 -55.86 78.38 -22.99
C ALA A 340 -56.28 77.27 -22.02
N ILE A 341 -55.71 77.23 -20.81
CA ILE A 341 -56.00 76.20 -19.80
C ILE A 341 -56.82 76.83 -18.66
N PRO A 342 -58.11 76.49 -18.51
CA PRO A 342 -59.00 77.14 -17.54
C PRO A 342 -58.66 76.80 -16.08
N ALA A 343 -58.32 75.54 -15.78
CA ALA A 343 -57.91 75.10 -14.46
C ALA A 343 -56.44 75.47 -14.19
N GLN A 344 -56.19 76.36 -13.21
CA GLN A 344 -54.87 76.93 -12.94
C GLN A 344 -54.51 76.91 -11.46
N ILE A 345 -53.24 76.68 -11.18
CA ILE A 345 -52.63 76.95 -9.87
C ILE A 345 -51.71 78.16 -10.06
N ARG A 346 -52.16 79.33 -9.63
CA ARG A 346 -51.42 80.58 -9.78
C ARG A 346 -50.49 80.80 -8.59
N ILE A 347 -49.19 80.95 -8.87
CA ILE A 347 -48.18 81.28 -7.87
C ILE A 347 -47.82 82.75 -8.01
N THR A 348 -48.05 83.55 -6.96
CA THR A 348 -47.66 84.96 -6.89
C THR A 348 -46.57 85.15 -5.84
N LYS A 349 -45.44 85.73 -6.22
CA LYS A 349 -44.34 86.05 -5.32
C LYS A 349 -44.55 87.43 -4.71
N ASP A 350 -44.48 87.53 -3.38
CA ASP A 350 -44.50 88.79 -2.62
C ASP A 350 -43.20 88.95 -1.81
N SER A 351 -43.03 90.10 -1.12
CA SER A 351 -41.84 90.38 -0.30
C SER A 351 -41.73 89.51 0.95
N SER A 352 -42.80 88.79 1.32
CA SER A 352 -42.88 87.89 2.48
C SER A 352 -42.80 86.40 2.13
N GLY A 353 -42.85 86.05 0.84
CA GLY A 353 -42.80 84.67 0.37
C GLY A 353 -43.55 84.46 -0.95
N SER A 354 -44.02 83.23 -1.18
CA SER A 354 -44.85 82.87 -2.34
C SER A 354 -46.25 82.46 -1.87
N ARG A 355 -47.28 82.96 -2.56
CA ARG A 355 -48.70 82.63 -2.30
C ARG A 355 -49.28 81.84 -3.47
N ILE A 356 -50.09 80.85 -3.15
CA ILE A 356 -50.76 79.97 -4.12
C ILE A 356 -52.25 80.32 -4.14
N THR A 357 -52.81 80.48 -5.33
CA THR A 357 -54.25 80.67 -5.57
C THR A 357 -54.72 79.65 -6.59
N VAL A 358 -55.69 78.82 -6.24
CA VAL A 358 -56.31 77.85 -7.16
C VAL A 358 -57.46 78.53 -7.89
N ILE A 359 -57.47 78.42 -9.21
CA ILE A 359 -58.51 78.95 -10.11
C ILE A 359 -59.04 77.72 -10.84
N ALA A 360 -60.30 77.39 -10.62
CA ALA A 360 -60.95 76.22 -11.19
C ALA A 360 -61.80 76.60 -12.40
#